data_AF-A0A7W0D009-F1
#
_entry.id   AF-A0A7W0D009-F1
#
_cell.length_a   1.000
_cell.length_b   1.000
_cell.length_c   1.000
_cell.angle_alpha   90.00
_cell.angle_beta   90.00
_cell.angle_gamma   90.00
#
_symmetry.space_group_name_H-M   'P 1'
#
loop_
_entity.id
_entity.type
_entity.pdbx_description
1 polymer ?
#
loop_
_entity_poly.entity_id
_entity_poly.type
_entity_poly.pdbx_seq_one_letter_code
_entity_poly.pdbx_strand_id
1 'polypeptide(L)'
;MHRHEIDRLDRRQAYWVAAVVSPKRDWPAAPGCRRGARFLVNARSLSASREEFDTFDSQLSCLEWIMAKRADLHRALPGGAVRAVRLDRWLLGLE
;
A
#
# COMPACT_ATOMS: atom_id res chain seq x y z
N MET A 1 -7.73 -8.43 -0.08
CA MET A 1 -9.03 -7.73 -0.06
C MET A 1 -9.13 -6.84 -1.29
N HIS A 2 -10.32 -6.70 -1.88
CA HIS A 2 -10.56 -5.70 -2.91
C HIS A 2 -11.05 -4.37 -2.32
N ARG A 3 -10.74 -3.25 -2.97
CA ARG A 3 -11.09 -1.90 -2.51
C ARG A 3 -12.59 -1.71 -2.34
N HIS A 4 -13.41 -2.34 -3.17
CA HIS A 4 -14.86 -2.26 -3.05
C HIS A 4 -15.40 -3.01 -1.81
N GLU A 5 -14.59 -3.84 -1.16
CA GLU A 5 -14.96 -4.55 0.07
C GLU A 5 -14.68 -3.73 1.34
N ILE A 6 -14.11 -2.53 1.22
CA ILE A 6 -13.81 -1.64 2.36
C ILE A 6 -15.07 -1.35 3.18
N ASP A 7 -16.24 -1.23 2.54
CA ASP A 7 -17.50 -0.96 3.24
C ASP A 7 -17.92 -2.11 4.18
N ARG A 8 -17.30 -3.28 4.07
CA ARG A 8 -17.51 -4.44 4.95
C ARG A 8 -16.60 -4.47 6.17
N LEU A 9 -15.61 -3.58 6.25
CA LEU A 9 -14.69 -3.50 7.39
C LEU A 9 -15.39 -2.91 8.62
N ASP A 10 -14.98 -3.36 9.81
CA ASP A 10 -15.48 -2.77 11.06
C ASP A 10 -14.96 -1.35 11.19
N ARG A 11 -15.85 -0.37 11.06
CA ARG A 11 -15.54 1.06 11.16
C ARG A 11 -14.95 1.48 12.50
N ARG A 12 -15.09 0.65 13.54
CA ARG A 12 -14.55 0.91 14.89
C ARG A 12 -13.09 0.47 15.00
N GLN A 13 -12.60 -0.33 14.06
CA GLN A 13 -11.23 -0.82 14.05
C GLN A 13 -10.35 0.03 13.14
N ALA A 14 -9.14 0.32 13.61
CA ALA A 14 -8.10 0.91 12.78
C ALA A 14 -7.41 -0.20 11.97
N TYR A 15 -7.50 -0.10 10.65
CA TYR A 15 -6.78 -0.99 9.74
C TYR A 15 -5.52 -0.34 9.21
N TRP A 16 -4.46 -1.12 9.13
CA TRP A 16 -3.17 -0.70 8.59
C TRP A 16 -2.92 -1.37 7.25
N VAL A 17 -2.27 -0.65 6.34
CA VAL A 17 -1.97 -1.15 4.99
C VAL A 17 -0.57 -0.73 4.59
N ALA A 18 0.07 -1.57 3.77
CA ALA A 18 1.29 -1.17 3.09
C ALA A 18 0.91 -0.28 1.89
N ALA A 19 1.54 0.88 1.80
CA ALA A 19 1.30 1.86 0.75
C ALA A 19 2.60 2.36 0.14
N VAL A 20 2.51 2.83 -1.10
CA VAL A 20 3.63 3.40 -1.84
C VAL A 20 3.18 4.60 -2.67
N VAL A 21 4.03 5.62 -2.71
CA VAL A 21 3.84 6.79 -3.57
C VAL A 21 4.78 6.69 -4.75
N SER A 22 4.25 6.90 -5.96
CA SER A 22 5.04 6.88 -7.17
C SER A 22 6.12 7.97 -7.13
N PRO A 23 7.41 7.60 -7.22
CA PRO A 23 8.51 8.55 -7.11
C PRO A 23 8.67 9.43 -8.35
N LYS A 24 8.16 8.99 -9.51
CA LYS A 24 8.30 9.67 -10.81
C LYS A 24 7.11 9.42 -11.74
N ARG A 25 6.94 10.25 -12.76
CA ARG A 25 5.99 9.97 -13.85
C ARG A 25 6.42 8.69 -14.58
N ASP A 26 5.45 7.91 -15.05
CA ASP A 26 5.72 6.65 -15.76
C ASP A 26 6.63 5.73 -14.93
N TRP A 27 6.34 5.62 -13.63
CA TRP A 27 7.09 4.74 -12.76
C TRP A 27 6.94 3.27 -13.21
N PRO A 28 8.04 2.49 -13.33
CA PRO A 28 7.98 1.13 -13.87
C PRO A 28 7.02 0.17 -13.16
N ALA A 29 6.80 0.36 -11.86
CA ALA A 29 5.84 -0.45 -11.11
C ALA A 29 4.36 -0.09 -11.38
N ALA A 30 4.10 1.06 -12.03
CA ALA A 30 2.77 1.52 -12.40
C ALA A 30 2.84 2.43 -13.66
N PRO A 31 2.94 1.86 -14.87
CA PRO A 31 2.99 2.62 -16.11
C PRO A 31 1.78 3.56 -16.28
N GLY A 32 2.00 4.72 -16.90
CA GLY A 32 1.01 5.78 -17.08
C GLY A 32 0.74 6.63 -15.82
N CYS A 33 1.34 6.31 -14.68
CA CYS A 33 1.11 7.07 -13.45
C CYS A 33 1.79 8.45 -13.47
N ARG A 34 1.23 9.37 -12.69
CA ARG A 34 1.88 10.65 -12.37
C ARG A 34 2.84 10.46 -11.19
N ARG A 35 3.85 11.33 -11.10
CA ARG A 35 4.63 11.48 -9.86
C ARG A 35 3.70 11.83 -8.70
N GLY A 36 3.91 11.25 -7.54
CA GLY A 36 3.04 11.45 -6.37
C GLY A 36 1.75 10.62 -6.40
N ALA A 37 1.51 9.81 -7.43
CA ALA A 37 0.35 8.93 -7.45
C ALA A 37 0.41 7.90 -6.30
N ARG A 38 -0.72 7.73 -5.61
CA ARG A 38 -0.86 6.91 -4.41
C ARG A 38 -1.33 5.51 -4.78
N PHE A 39 -0.64 4.50 -4.27
CA PHE A 39 -0.98 3.09 -4.44
C PHE A 39 -0.93 2.37 -3.10
N LEU A 40 -1.75 1.33 -2.98
CA LEU A 40 -1.61 0.31 -1.95
C LEU A 40 -0.70 -0.78 -2.48
N VAL A 41 -0.15 -1.61 -1.58
CA VAL A 41 0.66 -2.76 -1.95
C VAL A 41 -0.17 -4.02 -1.74
N ASN A 42 -0.27 -4.84 -2.80
CA ASN A 42 -0.86 -6.16 -2.70
C ASN A 42 0.15 -7.11 -2.02
N ALA A 43 -0.21 -7.74 -0.90
CA ALA A 43 0.76 -8.52 -0.15
C ALA A 43 1.09 -9.87 -0.81
N ARG A 44 0.24 -10.34 -1.73
CA ARG A 44 0.45 -11.57 -2.50
C ARG A 44 1.37 -11.34 -3.70
N SER A 45 1.09 -10.31 -4.50
CA SER A 45 1.87 -10.02 -5.71
C SER A 45 3.05 -9.07 -5.47
N LEU A 46 3.10 -8.39 -4.32
CA LEU A 46 4.08 -7.35 -3.97
C LEU A 46 4.07 -6.15 -4.92
N SER A 47 2.99 -5.98 -5.70
CA SER A 47 2.85 -4.93 -6.69
C SER A 47 2.06 -3.73 -6.16
N ALA A 48 2.30 -2.57 -6.77
CA ALA A 48 1.48 -1.39 -6.57
C ALA A 48 0.09 -1.65 -7.16
N SER A 49 -0.95 -1.44 -6.36
CA SER A 49 -2.33 -1.70 -6.73
C SER A 49 -3.25 -0.58 -6.26
N ARG A 50 -4.31 -0.35 -7.03
CA ARG A 50 -5.41 0.54 -6.63
C ARG A 50 -6.59 -0.23 -6.05
N GLU A 51 -6.67 -1.51 -6.36
CA GLU A 51 -7.86 -2.32 -6.13
C GLU A 51 -7.61 -3.44 -5.13
N GLU A 52 -6.40 -3.97 -5.05
CA GLU A 52 -6.11 -5.15 -4.24
C GLU A 52 -5.02 -4.85 -3.21
N PHE A 53 -5.31 -5.18 -1.96
CA PHE A 53 -4.38 -5.01 -0.85
C PHE A 53 -4.78 -5.88 0.33
N ASP A 54 -3.87 -5.99 1.29
CA ASP A 54 -4.08 -6.73 2.52
C ASP A 54 -4.02 -5.77 3.70
N THR A 55 -4.92 -5.99 4.66
CA THR A 55 -5.02 -5.20 5.89
C THR A 55 -4.32 -5.91 7.03
N PHE A 56 -3.68 -5.12 7.87
CA PHE A 56 -3.05 -5.54 9.11
C PHE A 56 -3.83 -4.95 10.28
N ASP A 57 -3.84 -5.68 11.39
CA ASP A 57 -4.52 -5.32 12.64
C ASP A 57 -3.80 -4.21 13.42
N SER A 58 -2.51 -4.00 13.16
CA SER A 58 -1.68 -3.00 13.82
C SER A 58 -0.61 -2.43 12.90
N GLN A 59 -0.07 -1.27 13.28
CA GLN A 59 1.08 -0.69 12.59
C GLN A 59 2.30 -1.60 12.65
N LEU A 60 2.50 -2.24 13.81
CA LEU A 60 3.65 -3.09 14.07
C LEU A 60 3.64 -4.31 13.13
N SER A 61 2.52 -5.03 13.05
CA SER A 61 2.40 -6.20 12.16
C SER A 61 2.57 -5.82 10.68
N CYS A 62 2.11 -4.64 10.28
CA CYS A 62 2.35 -4.11 8.94
C CYS A 62 3.85 -3.82 8.69
N LEU A 63 4.53 -3.18 9.65
CA LEU A 63 5.96 -2.88 9.54
C LEU A 63 6.81 -4.15 9.53
N GLU A 64 6.50 -5.12 10.38
CA GLU A 64 7.15 -6.43 10.40
C GLU A 64 7.04 -7.13 9.04
N TRP A 65 5.85 -7.08 8.42
CA TRP A 65 5.65 -7.60 7.08
C TRP A 65 6.49 -6.85 6.03
N ILE A 66 6.50 -5.52 6.05
CA ILE A 66 7.31 -4.70 5.13
C ILE A 66 8.80 -5.04 5.27
N MET A 67 9.29 -5.18 6.51
CA MET A 67 10.67 -5.54 6.80
C MET A 67 11.01 -6.94 6.30
N ALA A 68 10.14 -7.93 6.55
CA ALA A 68 10.31 -9.30 6.09
C ALA A 68 10.32 -9.42 4.56
N LYS A 69 9.61 -8.55 3.84
CA LYS A 69 9.52 -8.54 2.37
C LYS A 69 10.40 -7.49 1.68
N ARG A 70 11.27 -6.80 2.42
CA ARG A 70 11.99 -5.61 1.94
C ARG A 70 12.74 -5.83 0.62
N ALA A 71 13.45 -6.95 0.48
CA ALA A 71 14.23 -7.24 -0.73
C ALA A 71 13.33 -7.40 -1.96
N ASP A 72 12.21 -8.11 -1.82
CA ASP A 72 11.27 -8.32 -2.92
C ASP A 72 10.49 -7.05 -3.24
N LEU A 73 10.10 -6.27 -2.22
CA LEU A 73 9.49 -4.95 -2.40
C LEU A 73 10.41 -3.98 -3.13
N HIS A 74 11.70 -3.95 -2.81
CA HIS A 74 12.68 -3.13 -3.54
C HIS A 74 12.80 -3.54 -5.01
N ARG A 75 12.71 -4.84 -5.31
CA ARG A 75 12.74 -5.36 -6.69
C ARG A 75 11.46 -5.00 -7.45
N ALA A 76 10.30 -5.19 -6.84
CA ALA A 76 9.00 -4.96 -7.45
C ALA A 76 8.64 -3.48 -7.58
N LEU A 77 9.08 -2.65 -6.62
CA LEU A 77 8.72 -1.24 -6.48
C LEU A 77 9.97 -0.35 -6.51
N PRO A 78 10.72 -0.31 -7.63
CA PRO A 78 12.04 0.32 -7.68
C PRO A 78 11.97 1.82 -7.38
N GLY A 79 12.67 2.24 -6.32
CA GLY A 79 12.70 3.63 -5.87
C GLY A 79 11.40 4.11 -5.20
N GLY A 80 10.40 3.24 -5.03
CA GLY A 80 9.20 3.51 -4.25
C GLY A 80 9.46 3.23 -2.76
N ALA A 81 9.17 4.20 -1.91
CA ALA A 81 9.25 4.01 -0.46
C ALA A 81 7.93 3.39 0.06
N VAL A 82 7.98 2.12 0.43
CA VAL A 82 6.83 1.43 1.04
C VAL A 82 6.73 1.81 2.52
N ARG A 83 5.51 2.15 2.97
CA ARG A 83 5.23 2.57 4.35
C ARG A 83 3.97 1.90 4.87
N ALA A 84 3.93 1.67 6.17
CA ALA A 84 2.69 1.35 6.87
C ALA A 84 1.90 2.65 7.09
N VAL A 85 0.65 2.68 6.64
CA VAL A 85 -0.26 3.83 6.79
C VAL A 85 -1.61 3.34 7.33
N ARG A 86 -2.35 4.24 7.97
CA ARG A 86 -3.73 3.91 8.35
C ARG A 86 -4.63 3.99 7.12
N LEU A 87 -5.43 2.94 6.92
CA LEU A 87 -6.28 2.83 5.74
C LEU A 87 -7.29 3.99 5.64
N ASP A 88 -7.94 4.34 6.73
CA ASP A 88 -8.93 5.43 6.78
C ASP A 88 -8.32 6.78 6.38
N ARG A 89 -7.17 7.13 6.97
CA ARG A 89 -6.44 8.37 6.63
C ARG A 89 -5.91 8.35 5.20
N TRP A 90 -5.41 7.20 4.75
CA TRP A 90 -4.89 7.05 3.39
C TRP A 90 -5.96 7.21 2.32
N LEU A 91 -7.18 6.69 2.55
CA LEU A 91 -8.30 6.84 1.62
C LEU A 91 -8.77 8.29 1.52
N LEU A 92 -8.66 9.05 2.61
CA LEU A 92 -8.99 10.48 2.67
C LEU A 92 -7.89 11.41 2.16
N GLY A 93 -6.71 10.87 1.81
CA GLY A 93 -5.60 11.68 1.32
C GLY A 93 -4.79 12.38 2.43
N LEU A 94 -4.93 11.95 3.69
CA LEU A 94 -4.40 12.65 4.89
C LEU A 94 -3.03 12.14 5.39
N GLU A 95 -2.48 11.13 4.72
CA GLU A 95 -1.15 10.54 4.94
C GLU A 95 -0.43 10.32 3.61
#